data_AF-A0A973FQA7-F1
#
_entry.id   AF-A0A973FQA7-F1
#
_cell.length_a   1.000
_cell.length_b   1.000
_cell.length_c   1.000
_cell.angle_alpha   90.00
_cell.angle_beta   90.00
_cell.angle_gamma   90.00
#
_symmetry.space_group_name_H-M   'P 1'
#
loop_
_entity.id
_entity.type
_entity.pdbx_description
1 polymer ?
#
loop_
_entity_poly.entity_id
_entity_poly.type
_entity_poly.pdbx_seq_one_letter_code
_entity_poly.pdbx_strand_id
1 'polypeptide(L)'
;MPTREAWQALLEQGLPPVTDFVARNRTITAYYARWYLQEPWLFKWSGMAAFASDQVGLALSIAEILQSPHDLLVTDAPTTQGRGLLEVGRDLYGQLLTLALFIPVTLHESISRQLLLNDLELLKQGNDAIFADIGWAHAAYAHGGLREIEPNIREGEHDSLLAGFRMIDEGAHRLAKNPEDQEAAKLIAQGNITLLRHEQLKTLPTYFDRMSDFGRSLASVGAWMDFEGSSSSVPWFGRHAGALSVLSGGRSVTNPEHRWEWIERDVLPKWAQVDGAYREGCAMHRRLLALANETPTMVRQSATIFRPLYRAFSLK
;
A
#
# COMPACT_ATOMS: atom_id res chain seq x y z
N MET A 1 30.60 4.40 -4.96
CA MET A 1 29.16 4.11 -5.01
C MET A 1 28.79 3.52 -3.66
N PRO A 2 27.72 4.01 -3.00
CA PRO A 2 27.26 3.43 -1.74
C PRO A 2 26.91 1.94 -1.91
N THR A 3 27.13 1.14 -0.86
CA THR A 3 26.69 -0.27 -0.87
C THR A 3 25.18 -0.36 -0.65
N ARG A 4 24.57 -1.53 -0.90
CA ARG A 4 23.17 -1.81 -0.54
C ARG A 4 22.88 -1.46 0.91
N GLU A 5 23.75 -1.86 1.83
CA GLU A 5 23.60 -1.63 3.27
C GLU A 5 23.66 -0.13 3.57
N ALA A 6 24.49 0.64 2.86
CA ALA A 6 24.54 2.09 3.02
C ALA A 6 23.24 2.76 2.54
N TRP A 7 22.67 2.32 1.42
CA TRP A 7 21.37 2.80 0.96
C TRP A 7 20.23 2.43 1.91
N GLN A 8 20.22 1.19 2.40
CA GLN A 8 19.24 0.73 3.39
C GLN A 8 19.37 1.52 4.69
N ALA A 9 20.60 1.74 5.19
CA ALA A 9 20.83 2.53 6.40
C ALA A 9 20.40 3.99 6.22
N LEU A 10 20.61 4.58 5.05
CA LEU A 10 20.16 5.94 4.74
C LEU A 10 18.63 6.04 4.80
N LEU A 11 17.92 5.07 4.22
CA LEU A 11 16.46 5.03 4.27
C LEU A 11 15.96 4.77 5.69
N GLU A 12 16.57 3.83 6.41
CA GLU A 12 16.19 3.47 7.77
C GLU A 12 16.36 4.64 8.76
N GLN A 13 17.36 5.49 8.59
CA GLN A 13 17.53 6.73 9.39
C GLN A 13 16.33 7.68 9.27
N GLY A 14 15.62 7.65 8.15
CA GLY A 14 14.42 8.46 7.92
C GLY A 14 13.15 7.82 8.47
N LEU A 15 13.19 6.56 8.93
CA LEU A 15 12.01 5.85 9.38
C LEU A 15 11.82 5.92 10.91
N PRO A 16 10.58 6.07 11.39
CA PRO A 16 10.23 5.82 12.78
C PRO A 16 10.63 4.40 13.24
N PRO A 17 10.80 4.19 14.56
CA PRO A 17 11.14 2.88 15.11
C PRO A 17 10.18 1.78 14.65
N VAL A 18 10.68 0.55 14.52
CA VAL A 18 9.88 -0.59 14.07
C VAL A 18 8.65 -0.87 14.95
N THR A 19 8.64 -0.39 16.19
CA THR A 19 7.54 -0.48 17.17
C THR A 19 6.43 0.55 16.94
N ASP A 20 6.69 1.65 16.23
CA ASP A 20 5.69 2.68 15.88
C ASP A 20 5.09 2.36 14.50
N PHE A 21 4.15 1.42 14.50
CA PHE A 21 3.65 0.79 13.28
C PHE A 21 2.97 1.79 12.32
N VAL A 22 2.14 2.68 12.87
CA VAL A 22 1.36 3.63 12.08
C VAL A 22 2.25 4.74 11.53
N ALA A 23 3.13 5.32 12.35
CA ALA A 23 4.03 6.36 11.87
C ALA A 23 5.05 5.80 10.88
N ARG A 24 5.60 4.61 11.13
CA ARG A 24 6.54 3.96 10.23
C ARG A 24 5.92 3.65 8.87
N ASN A 25 4.75 3.02 8.84
CA ASN A 25 4.04 2.75 7.59
C ASN A 25 3.77 4.05 6.82
N ARG A 26 3.30 5.10 7.51
CA ARG A 26 3.06 6.42 6.89
C ARG A 26 4.32 6.99 6.23
N THR A 27 5.48 6.86 6.88
CA THR A 27 6.75 7.33 6.34
C THR A 27 7.17 6.51 5.12
N ILE A 28 7.00 5.18 5.16
CA ILE A 28 7.22 4.29 4.00
C ILE A 28 6.30 4.67 2.83
N THR A 29 5.00 4.87 3.09
CA THR A 29 4.04 5.35 2.10
C THR A 29 4.49 6.67 1.47
N ALA A 30 5.02 7.59 2.27
CA ALA A 30 5.54 8.87 1.80
C ALA A 30 6.76 8.72 0.89
N TYR A 31 7.70 7.80 1.20
CA TYR A 31 8.81 7.49 0.29
C TYR A 31 8.31 7.02 -1.07
N TYR A 32 7.36 6.08 -1.09
CA TYR A 32 6.77 5.60 -2.34
C TYR A 32 6.12 6.72 -3.16
N ALA A 33 5.34 7.56 -2.50
CA ALA A 33 4.68 8.69 -3.16
C ALA A 33 5.70 9.71 -3.69
N ARG A 34 6.76 10.02 -2.92
CA ARG A 34 7.82 10.95 -3.34
C ARG A 34 8.57 10.44 -4.57
N TRP A 35 8.97 9.17 -4.62
CA TRP A 35 9.62 8.60 -5.80
C TRP A 35 8.72 8.67 -7.04
N TYR A 36 7.44 8.33 -6.92
CA TYR A 36 6.53 8.47 -8.05
C TYR A 36 6.42 9.93 -8.51
N LEU A 37 6.25 10.88 -7.57
CA LEU A 37 6.10 12.30 -7.90
C LEU A 37 7.36 12.92 -8.53
N GLN A 38 8.55 12.36 -8.29
CA GLN A 38 9.78 12.80 -8.93
C GLN A 38 9.76 12.52 -10.44
N GLU A 39 9.46 11.28 -10.83
CA GLU A 39 9.40 10.88 -12.25
C GLU A 39 8.21 9.92 -12.48
N PRO A 40 6.97 10.43 -12.62
CA PRO A 40 5.75 9.61 -12.71
C PRO A 40 5.74 8.63 -13.90
N TRP A 41 6.39 9.02 -15.00
CA TRP A 41 6.52 8.17 -16.18
C TRP A 41 7.47 6.99 -15.95
N LEU A 42 8.34 7.05 -14.94
CA LEU A 42 9.41 6.09 -14.66
C LEU A 42 9.07 5.17 -13.47
N PHE A 43 8.70 5.75 -12.33
CA PHE A 43 8.54 5.05 -11.04
C PHE A 43 7.13 4.50 -10.80
N LYS A 44 6.53 3.85 -11.80
CA LYS A 44 5.14 3.40 -11.78
C LYS A 44 4.84 2.40 -10.66
N TRP A 45 5.78 1.50 -10.35
CA TRP A 45 5.68 0.57 -9.22
C TRP A 45 5.52 1.34 -7.91
N SER A 46 6.33 2.39 -7.73
CA SER A 46 6.31 3.20 -6.51
C SER A 46 4.97 3.91 -6.30
N GLY A 47 4.34 4.38 -7.37
CA GLY A 47 3.02 4.99 -7.29
C GLY A 47 1.98 3.98 -6.77
N MET A 48 1.95 2.78 -7.35
CA MET A 48 1.06 1.72 -6.93
C MET A 48 1.34 1.24 -5.50
N ALA A 49 2.63 1.12 -5.13
CA ALA A 49 3.06 0.76 -3.78
C ALA A 49 2.61 1.81 -2.74
N ALA A 50 2.56 3.10 -3.08
CA ALA A 50 2.02 4.13 -2.20
C ALA A 50 0.53 3.89 -1.87
N PHE A 51 -0.30 3.55 -2.85
CA PHE A 51 -1.72 3.26 -2.61
C PHE A 51 -1.91 1.97 -1.80
N ALA A 52 -1.15 0.91 -2.11
CA ALA A 52 -1.22 -0.34 -1.37
C ALA A 52 -0.77 -0.15 0.09
N SER A 53 0.32 0.59 0.30
CA SER A 53 0.85 0.89 1.63
C SER A 53 -0.09 1.77 2.46
N ASP A 54 -0.78 2.73 1.85
CA ASP A 54 -1.79 3.55 2.53
C ASP A 54 -2.98 2.71 3.02
N GLN A 55 -3.42 1.71 2.24
CA GLN A 55 -4.44 0.76 2.66
C GLN A 55 -4.01 -0.08 3.87
N VAL A 56 -2.78 -0.59 3.87
CA VAL A 56 -2.20 -1.26 5.05
C VAL A 56 -2.23 -0.32 6.25
N GLY A 57 -1.88 0.95 6.03
CA GLY A 57 -1.95 1.99 7.04
C GLY A 57 -3.35 2.20 7.65
N LEU A 58 -4.41 2.08 6.86
CA LEU A 58 -5.79 2.13 7.35
C LEU A 58 -6.10 0.94 8.27
N ALA A 59 -5.73 -0.28 7.86
CA ALA A 59 -5.90 -1.48 8.67
C ALA A 59 -5.15 -1.39 10.01
N LEU A 60 -3.93 -0.87 10.00
CA LEU A 60 -3.14 -0.65 11.21
C LEU A 60 -3.76 0.40 12.14
N SER A 61 -4.35 1.46 11.59
CA SER A 61 -5.03 2.49 12.40
C SER A 61 -6.26 1.92 13.12
N ILE A 62 -6.99 1.01 12.46
CA ILE A 62 -8.09 0.27 13.07
C ILE A 62 -7.56 -0.66 14.17
N ALA A 63 -6.42 -1.32 13.95
CA ALA A 63 -5.76 -2.17 14.94
C ALA A 63 -5.43 -1.42 16.23
N GLU A 64 -4.83 -0.24 16.11
CA GLU A 64 -4.42 0.60 17.24
C GLU A 64 -5.63 1.01 18.11
N ILE A 65 -6.73 1.43 17.46
CA ILE A 65 -8.00 1.73 18.13
C ILE A 65 -8.53 0.51 18.90
N LEU A 66 -8.40 -0.69 18.31
CA LEU A 66 -8.81 -1.93 18.95
C LEU A 66 -7.87 -2.36 20.08
N GLN A 67 -6.59 -1.95 20.11
CA GLN A 67 -5.61 -2.31 21.13
C GLN A 67 -5.72 -1.45 22.41
N SER A 68 -5.95 -0.14 22.26
CA SER A 68 -5.97 0.82 23.36
C SER A 68 -7.32 1.54 23.51
N PRO A 69 -8.39 0.86 23.99
CA PRO A 69 -9.64 1.56 24.31
C PRO A 69 -9.48 2.56 25.48
N HIS A 70 -8.42 2.46 26.29
CA HIS A 70 -8.22 3.27 27.48
C HIS A 70 -7.40 4.57 27.28
N ASP A 71 -6.62 4.71 26.21
CA ASP A 71 -5.92 5.98 25.88
C ASP A 71 -6.88 7.07 25.35
N LEU A 72 -8.17 6.76 25.28
CA LEU A 72 -9.27 7.68 24.99
C LEU A 72 -9.62 8.62 26.17
N LEU A 73 -9.06 8.37 27.36
CA LEU A 73 -9.45 9.04 28.61
C LEU A 73 -8.67 10.32 28.96
N VAL A 74 -7.62 10.71 28.21
CA VAL A 74 -6.84 11.90 28.58
C VAL A 74 -6.58 12.82 27.38
N THR A 75 -6.95 14.10 27.57
CA THR A 75 -6.64 15.36 26.83
C THR A 75 -7.62 15.93 25.79
N ASP A 76 -7.65 17.28 25.81
CA ASP A 76 -8.68 18.25 25.39
C ASP A 76 -8.74 18.60 23.88
N ALA A 77 -9.86 19.23 23.49
CA ALA A 77 -10.26 19.64 22.12
C ALA A 77 -9.60 20.97 21.65
N PRO A 78 -9.69 21.39 20.35
CA PRO A 78 -10.94 21.97 19.78
C PRO A 78 -11.21 21.80 18.25
N THR A 79 -12.35 22.39 17.87
CA THR A 79 -13.24 22.49 16.68
C THR A 79 -12.73 23.00 15.32
N THR A 80 -13.31 22.53 14.18
CA THR A 80 -13.83 23.41 13.08
C THR A 80 -14.83 22.73 12.10
N GLN A 81 -15.82 23.51 11.63
CA GLN A 81 -16.84 23.32 10.56
C GLN A 81 -16.20 23.12 9.16
N GLY A 82 -16.81 22.60 8.08
CA GLY A 82 -18.18 22.23 7.76
C GLY A 82 -18.45 22.44 6.24
N ARG A 83 -18.27 21.40 5.40
CA ARG A 83 -19.07 21.04 4.18
C ARG A 83 -18.38 19.90 3.40
N GLY A 84 -19.17 18.88 3.03
CA GLY A 84 -18.75 17.68 2.27
C GLY A 84 -18.88 16.34 3.02
N LEU A 85 -19.28 16.36 4.30
CA LEU A 85 -19.28 15.19 5.20
C LEU A 85 -20.26 14.07 4.82
N LEU A 86 -21.35 14.36 4.10
CA LEU A 86 -22.42 13.39 3.84
C LEU A 86 -22.17 12.49 2.62
N GLU A 87 -21.49 12.97 1.58
CA GLU A 87 -21.14 12.16 0.40
C GLU A 87 -19.88 11.33 0.63
N VAL A 88 -18.81 11.97 1.13
CA VAL A 88 -17.60 11.26 1.58
C VAL A 88 -17.97 10.29 2.70
N GLY A 89 -18.86 10.69 3.61
CA GLY A 89 -19.35 9.86 4.69
C GLY A 89 -20.04 8.58 4.23
N ARG A 90 -20.63 8.53 3.02
CA ARG A 90 -21.38 7.36 2.53
C ARG A 90 -20.47 6.29 1.90
N ASP A 91 -19.45 6.70 1.16
CA ASP A 91 -18.44 5.78 0.61
C ASP A 91 -17.50 5.28 1.71
N LEU A 92 -17.16 6.14 2.67
CA LEU A 92 -16.44 5.75 3.87
C LEU A 92 -17.25 4.86 4.79
N TYR A 93 -18.54 5.16 5.00
CA TYR A 93 -19.42 4.25 5.73
C TYR A 93 -19.45 2.92 5.00
N GLY A 94 -19.60 2.88 3.67
CA GLY A 94 -19.58 1.62 2.93
C GLY A 94 -18.33 0.78 3.21
N GLN A 95 -17.14 1.41 3.19
CA GLN A 95 -15.85 0.71 3.35
C GLN A 95 -15.50 0.39 4.82
N LEU A 96 -15.72 1.33 5.75
CA LEU A 96 -15.54 1.12 7.19
C LEU A 96 -16.59 0.18 7.76
N LEU A 97 -17.84 0.26 7.30
CA LEU A 97 -18.91 -0.68 7.66
C LEU A 97 -18.64 -2.04 7.03
N THR A 98 -18.02 -2.14 5.85
CA THR A 98 -17.56 -3.44 5.32
C THR A 98 -16.50 -4.05 6.25
N LEU A 99 -15.45 -3.32 6.60
CA LEU A 99 -14.44 -3.81 7.55
C LEU A 99 -15.02 -4.06 8.95
N ALA A 100 -15.94 -3.22 9.44
CA ALA A 100 -16.57 -3.35 10.75
C ALA A 100 -17.74 -4.35 10.81
N LEU A 101 -18.35 -4.73 9.68
CA LEU A 101 -19.35 -5.79 9.58
C LEU A 101 -18.70 -7.17 9.37
N PHE A 102 -17.48 -7.22 8.81
CA PHE A 102 -16.71 -8.45 8.65
C PHE A 102 -15.75 -8.73 9.81
N ILE A 103 -15.44 -7.75 10.66
CA ILE A 103 -15.08 -8.00 12.06
C ILE A 103 -16.40 -8.44 12.71
N PRO A 104 -16.58 -9.71 13.10
CA PRO A 104 -17.81 -10.11 13.75
C PRO A 104 -18.04 -9.19 14.96
N VAL A 105 -19.24 -8.60 15.04
CA VAL A 105 -19.75 -7.94 16.26
C VAL A 105 -19.75 -8.93 17.47
N THR A 106 -19.45 -10.20 17.21
CA THR A 106 -19.10 -11.22 18.20
C THR A 106 -17.57 -11.37 18.39
N LEU A 107 -16.82 -10.27 18.55
CA LEU A 107 -15.50 -10.28 19.20
C LEU A 107 -15.66 -10.58 20.71
N HIS A 108 -16.31 -11.70 21.03
CA HIS A 108 -16.63 -12.07 22.40
C HIS A 108 -15.55 -12.96 23.06
N GLU A 109 -14.46 -13.27 22.34
CA GLU A 109 -13.29 -13.96 22.88
C GLU A 109 -11.99 -13.19 22.64
N SER A 110 -11.16 -13.08 23.68
CA SER A 110 -9.81 -12.50 23.64
C SER A 110 -8.91 -13.12 22.58
N ILE A 111 -9.16 -14.40 22.23
CA ILE A 111 -8.40 -15.18 21.26
C ILE A 111 -8.53 -14.61 19.84
N SER A 112 -9.75 -14.31 19.38
CA SER A 112 -9.97 -13.73 18.05
C SER A 112 -9.35 -12.34 17.92
N ARG A 113 -9.37 -11.54 18.99
CA ARG A 113 -8.67 -10.26 19.04
C ARG A 113 -7.15 -10.47 18.92
N GLN A 114 -6.57 -11.38 19.69
CA GLN A 114 -5.13 -11.64 19.65
C GLN A 114 -4.67 -12.19 18.29
N LEU A 115 -5.44 -13.08 17.66
CA LEU A 115 -5.16 -13.58 16.31
C LEU A 115 -5.19 -12.44 15.28
N LEU A 116 -6.23 -11.59 15.33
CA LEU A 116 -6.32 -10.42 14.45
C LEU A 116 -5.11 -9.48 14.60
N LEU A 117 -4.69 -9.21 15.83
CA LEU A 117 -3.53 -8.33 16.07
C LEU A 117 -2.24 -8.95 15.54
N ASN A 118 -2.04 -10.26 15.72
CA ASN A 118 -0.90 -10.97 15.16
C ASN A 118 -0.90 -10.92 13.61
N ASP A 119 -2.07 -11.12 12.99
CA ASP A 119 -2.20 -11.07 11.52
C ASP A 119 -1.97 -9.65 10.97
N LEU A 120 -2.40 -8.61 11.69
CA LEU A 120 -2.12 -7.20 11.34
C LEU A 120 -0.63 -6.87 11.50
N GLU A 121 0.03 -7.45 12.50
CA GLU A 121 1.48 -7.33 12.63
C GLU A 121 2.20 -7.99 11.44
N LEU A 122 1.72 -9.14 10.95
CA LEU A 122 2.26 -9.78 9.75
C LEU A 122 2.09 -8.91 8.50
N LEU A 123 0.96 -8.23 8.32
CA LEU A 123 0.77 -7.27 7.23
C LEU A 123 1.79 -6.12 7.30
N LYS A 124 2.03 -5.58 8.50
CA LYS A 124 3.05 -4.55 8.70
C LYS A 124 4.45 -5.05 8.37
N GLN A 125 4.82 -6.20 8.92
CA GLN A 125 6.12 -6.81 8.67
C GLN A 125 6.31 -7.07 7.17
N GLY A 126 5.25 -7.47 6.46
CA GLY A 126 5.26 -7.57 5.00
C GLY A 126 5.57 -6.24 4.30
N ASN A 127 4.91 -5.16 4.67
CA ASN A 127 5.17 -3.83 4.09
C ASN A 127 6.59 -3.32 4.41
N ASP A 128 7.06 -3.49 5.64
CA ASP A 128 8.45 -3.17 6.04
C ASP A 128 9.45 -3.98 5.21
N ALA A 129 9.19 -5.27 4.99
CA ALA A 129 10.06 -6.15 4.22
C ALA A 129 10.11 -5.77 2.74
N ILE A 130 8.98 -5.40 2.14
CA ILE A 130 8.96 -4.86 0.78
C ILE A 130 9.82 -3.60 0.71
N PHE A 131 9.66 -2.67 1.64
CA PHE A 131 10.46 -1.45 1.64
C PHE A 131 11.96 -1.73 1.79
N ALA A 132 12.34 -2.64 2.68
CA ALA A 132 13.74 -3.05 2.86
C ALA A 132 14.32 -3.78 1.64
N ASP A 133 13.49 -4.52 0.91
CA ASP A 133 13.87 -5.34 -0.23
C ASP A 133 14.15 -4.51 -1.50
N ILE A 134 13.24 -3.59 -1.84
CA ILE A 134 13.28 -2.84 -3.11
C ILE A 134 13.43 -1.31 -2.95
N GLY A 135 13.19 -0.75 -1.75
CA GLY A 135 13.28 0.68 -1.51
C GLY A 135 14.69 1.26 -1.72
N TRP A 136 15.73 0.51 -1.30
CA TRP A 136 17.12 0.91 -1.52
C TRP A 136 17.44 1.05 -3.01
N ALA A 137 16.90 0.17 -3.85
CA ALA A 137 17.15 0.16 -5.28
C ALA A 137 16.48 1.35 -5.97
N HIS A 138 15.28 1.75 -5.52
CA HIS A 138 14.63 2.98 -5.97
C HIS A 138 15.44 4.23 -5.61
N ALA A 139 15.93 4.32 -4.37
CA ALA A 139 16.77 5.43 -3.93
C ALA A 139 18.08 5.51 -4.74
N ALA A 140 18.73 4.37 -4.93
CA ALA A 140 19.94 4.24 -5.74
C ALA A 140 19.70 4.65 -7.20
N TYR A 141 18.61 4.16 -7.81
CA TYR A 141 18.24 4.50 -9.18
C TYR A 141 17.99 6.01 -9.35
N ALA A 142 17.19 6.59 -8.46
CA ALA A 142 16.87 8.02 -8.50
C ALA A 142 18.12 8.89 -8.34
N HIS A 143 19.12 8.43 -7.58
CA HIS A 143 20.36 9.17 -7.36
C HIS A 143 21.35 9.06 -8.52
N GLY A 144 21.54 7.86 -9.07
CA GLY A 144 22.65 7.61 -9.99
C GLY A 144 22.35 6.64 -11.12
N GLY A 145 21.10 6.20 -11.29
CA GLY A 145 20.67 5.26 -12.32
C GLY A 145 21.14 3.82 -12.07
N LEU A 146 21.12 3.01 -13.13
CA LEU A 146 21.38 1.57 -13.05
C LEU A 146 22.75 1.20 -12.46
N ARG A 147 23.77 2.05 -12.68
CA ARG A 147 25.14 1.84 -12.17
C ARG A 147 25.22 1.76 -10.63
N GLU A 148 24.28 2.36 -9.91
CA GLU A 148 24.23 2.29 -8.44
C GLU A 148 23.58 0.98 -7.96
N ILE A 149 22.81 0.30 -8.81
CA ILE A 149 22.07 -0.91 -8.47
C ILE A 149 22.89 -2.17 -8.80
N GLU A 150 23.41 -2.26 -10.02
CA GLU A 150 24.11 -3.45 -10.53
C GLU A 150 25.16 -4.04 -9.58
N PRO A 151 26.09 -3.27 -8.99
CA PRO A 151 27.10 -3.84 -8.09
C PRO A 151 26.54 -4.33 -6.75
N ASN A 152 25.29 -3.99 -6.43
CA ASN A 152 24.63 -4.23 -5.15
C ASN A 152 23.56 -5.33 -5.20
N ILE A 153 23.32 -5.91 -6.38
CA ILE A 153 22.33 -6.98 -6.59
C ILE A 153 22.92 -8.33 -6.21
N ARG A 154 22.13 -9.16 -5.52
CA ARG A 154 22.49 -10.55 -5.21
C ARG A 154 22.18 -11.47 -6.39
N GLU A 155 22.89 -12.60 -6.49
CA GLU A 155 22.72 -13.56 -7.60
C GLU A 155 21.25 -13.95 -7.84
N GLY A 156 20.50 -14.30 -6.77
CA GLY A 156 19.09 -14.66 -6.86
C GLY A 156 18.10 -13.54 -7.20
N GLU A 157 18.56 -12.28 -7.27
CA GLU A 157 17.74 -11.09 -7.56
C GLU A 157 17.90 -10.63 -9.03
N HIS A 158 18.78 -11.28 -9.81
CA HIS A 158 19.10 -10.88 -11.18
C HIS A 158 17.90 -10.95 -12.12
N ASP A 159 17.19 -12.07 -12.12
CA ASP A 159 16.05 -12.33 -13.03
C ASP A 159 14.77 -11.57 -12.66
N SER A 160 14.84 -10.73 -11.62
CA SER A 160 13.67 -10.05 -11.09
C SER A 160 13.96 -8.58 -10.81
N LEU A 161 14.61 -8.25 -9.69
CA LEU A 161 14.91 -6.88 -9.30
C LEU A 161 15.78 -6.17 -10.36
N LEU A 162 16.92 -6.77 -10.72
CA LEU A 162 17.83 -6.16 -11.70
C LEU A 162 17.23 -6.13 -13.12
N ALA A 163 16.56 -7.20 -13.53
CA ALA A 163 15.86 -7.25 -14.81
C ALA A 163 14.82 -6.12 -14.94
N GLY A 164 14.03 -5.87 -13.88
CA GLY A 164 13.05 -4.78 -13.85
C GLY A 164 13.71 -3.41 -14.03
N PHE A 165 14.77 -3.11 -13.26
CA PHE A 165 15.48 -1.85 -13.40
C PHE A 165 16.21 -1.69 -14.74
N ARG A 166 16.73 -2.77 -15.33
CA ARG A 166 17.32 -2.74 -16.68
C ARG A 166 16.29 -2.39 -17.75
N MET A 167 15.08 -2.94 -17.67
CA MET A 167 13.99 -2.59 -18.59
C MET A 167 13.60 -1.11 -18.45
N ILE A 168 13.48 -0.63 -17.21
CA ILE A 168 13.19 0.79 -16.92
C ILE A 168 14.29 1.69 -17.51
N ASP A 169 15.55 1.34 -17.27
CA ASP A 169 16.71 2.12 -17.71
C ASP A 169 16.87 2.15 -19.23
N GLU A 170 16.75 1.00 -19.89
CA GLU A 170 16.78 0.93 -21.37
C GLU A 170 15.64 1.73 -21.99
N GLY A 171 14.43 1.61 -21.44
CA GLY A 171 13.29 2.40 -21.89
C GLY A 171 13.51 3.90 -21.73
N ALA A 172 14.08 4.34 -20.60
CA ALA A 172 14.43 5.74 -20.38
C ALA A 172 15.47 6.25 -21.40
N HIS A 173 16.52 5.47 -21.66
CA HIS A 173 17.54 5.82 -22.66
C HIS A 173 16.97 5.92 -24.09
N ARG A 174 16.02 5.04 -24.43
CA ARG A 174 15.33 5.08 -25.73
C ARG A 174 14.44 6.31 -25.86
N LEU A 175 13.66 6.65 -24.84
CA LEU A 175 12.82 7.86 -24.83
C LEU A 175 13.65 9.14 -24.88
N ALA A 176 14.82 9.18 -24.25
CA ALA A 176 15.74 10.31 -24.34
C ALA A 176 16.23 10.57 -25.78
N LYS A 177 16.32 9.52 -26.61
CA LYS A 177 16.69 9.63 -28.04
C LYS A 177 15.48 9.86 -28.93
N ASN A 178 14.35 9.24 -28.60
CA ASN A 178 13.09 9.33 -29.34
C ASN A 178 11.90 9.39 -28.37
N PRO A 179 11.39 10.59 -28.05
CA PRO A 179 10.27 10.74 -27.12
C PRO A 179 8.96 10.06 -27.57
N GLU A 180 8.82 9.72 -28.86
CA GLU A 180 7.65 9.05 -29.42
C GLU A 180 7.77 7.52 -29.44
N ASP A 181 8.85 6.94 -28.88
CA ASP A 181 9.08 5.50 -28.84
C ASP A 181 8.10 4.78 -27.89
N GLN A 182 6.98 4.33 -28.45
CA GLN A 182 5.94 3.61 -27.70
C GLN A 182 6.46 2.28 -27.11
N GLU A 183 7.41 1.62 -27.76
CA GLU A 183 7.99 0.38 -27.25
C GLU A 183 8.89 0.64 -26.04
N ALA A 184 9.56 1.79 -26.00
CA ALA A 184 10.29 2.23 -24.82
C ALA A 184 9.36 2.48 -23.63
N ALA A 185 8.21 3.14 -23.84
CA ALA A 185 7.21 3.33 -22.80
C ALA A 185 6.64 1.99 -22.28
N LYS A 186 6.38 1.04 -23.18
CA LYS A 186 5.97 -0.34 -22.80
C LYS A 186 7.06 -1.05 -22.01
N LEU A 187 8.33 -0.88 -22.37
CA LEU A 187 9.45 -1.49 -21.68
C LEU A 187 9.57 -0.97 -20.23
N ILE A 188 9.38 0.32 -20.01
CA ILE A 188 9.33 0.90 -18.65
C ILE A 188 8.16 0.32 -17.85
N ALA A 189 6.97 0.24 -18.46
CA ALA A 189 5.81 -0.35 -17.80
C ALA A 189 6.06 -1.82 -17.43
N GLN A 190 6.64 -2.60 -18.35
CA GLN A 190 6.99 -4.00 -18.11
C GLN A 190 8.06 -4.15 -17.02
N GLY A 191 9.06 -3.28 -16.98
CA GLY A 191 10.05 -3.25 -15.91
C GLY A 191 9.42 -3.07 -14.54
N ASN A 192 8.50 -2.10 -14.39
CA ASN A 192 7.75 -1.89 -13.16
C ASN A 192 6.84 -3.08 -12.78
N ILE A 193 6.24 -3.76 -13.77
CA ILE A 193 5.48 -5.00 -13.53
C ILE A 193 6.39 -6.13 -13.06
N THR A 194 7.62 -6.23 -13.60
CA THR A 194 8.62 -7.20 -13.15
C THR A 194 9.02 -6.95 -11.70
N LEU A 195 9.20 -5.69 -11.31
CA LEU A 195 9.42 -5.29 -9.91
C LEU A 195 8.25 -5.67 -9.00
N LEU A 196 7.01 -5.39 -9.43
CA LEU A 196 5.81 -5.83 -8.69
C LEU A 196 5.76 -7.35 -8.53
N ARG A 197 6.08 -8.09 -9.60
CA ARG A 197 6.04 -9.55 -9.57
C ARG A 197 7.07 -10.13 -8.59
N HIS A 198 8.26 -9.54 -8.53
CA HIS A 198 9.28 -9.88 -7.54
C HIS A 198 8.72 -9.77 -6.12
N GLU A 199 8.22 -8.59 -5.77
CA GLU A 199 7.61 -8.30 -4.47
C GLU A 199 6.51 -9.31 -4.12
N GLN A 200 5.59 -9.53 -5.05
CA GLN A 200 4.38 -10.33 -4.83
C GLN A 200 4.68 -11.83 -4.70
N LEU A 201 5.73 -12.34 -5.35
CA LEU A 201 6.04 -13.77 -5.39
C LEU A 201 7.26 -14.18 -4.55
N LYS A 202 8.12 -13.25 -4.14
CA LYS A 202 9.32 -13.55 -3.33
C LYS A 202 9.21 -13.03 -1.90
N THR A 203 8.65 -11.84 -1.71
CA THR A 203 8.72 -11.13 -0.41
C THR A 203 7.49 -11.42 0.44
N LEU A 204 6.29 -11.28 -0.13
CA LEU A 204 5.04 -11.43 0.61
C LEU A 204 4.68 -12.86 1.09
N PRO A 205 5.01 -13.95 0.38
CA PRO A 205 4.64 -15.30 0.82
C PRO A 205 5.10 -15.63 2.25
N THR A 206 6.30 -15.20 2.64
CA THR A 206 6.84 -15.40 4.00
C THR A 206 5.93 -14.89 5.11
N TYR A 207 5.16 -13.83 4.85
CA TYR A 207 4.24 -13.23 5.82
C TYR A 207 2.83 -13.80 5.71
N PHE A 208 2.35 -13.98 4.47
CA PHE A 208 1.02 -14.51 4.22
C PHE A 208 0.84 -15.97 4.65
N ASP A 209 1.89 -16.79 4.53
CA ASP A 209 1.85 -18.20 4.95
C ASP A 209 1.71 -18.35 6.47
N ARG A 210 2.12 -17.33 7.24
CA ARG A 210 2.04 -17.30 8.71
C ARG A 210 0.70 -16.78 9.24
N MET A 211 -0.15 -16.22 8.38
CA MET A 211 -1.45 -15.69 8.80
C MET A 211 -2.41 -16.81 9.19
N SER A 212 -3.24 -16.54 10.20
CA SER A 212 -4.35 -17.40 10.56
C SER A 212 -5.39 -17.48 9.45
N ASP A 213 -6.22 -18.53 9.42
CA ASP A 213 -7.29 -18.65 8.42
C ASP A 213 -8.26 -17.47 8.48
N PHE A 214 -8.55 -16.97 9.70
CA PHE A 214 -9.35 -15.77 9.90
C PHE A 214 -8.68 -14.53 9.28
N GLY A 215 -7.38 -14.33 9.53
CA GLY A 215 -6.60 -13.24 8.96
C GLY A 215 -6.54 -13.30 7.43
N ARG A 216 -6.39 -14.50 6.85
CA ARG A 216 -6.40 -14.71 5.39
C ARG A 216 -7.73 -14.34 4.76
N SER A 217 -8.85 -14.72 5.38
CA SER A 217 -10.19 -14.32 4.94
C SER A 217 -10.37 -12.80 5.04
N LEU A 218 -9.98 -12.19 6.16
CA LEU A 218 -10.09 -10.75 6.35
C LEU A 218 -9.22 -9.97 5.34
N ALA A 219 -7.98 -10.40 5.12
CA ALA A 219 -7.10 -9.82 4.11
C ALA A 219 -7.71 -9.92 2.71
N SER A 220 -8.33 -11.06 2.38
CA SER A 220 -8.95 -11.29 1.07
C SER A 220 -10.20 -10.44 0.83
N VAL A 221 -11.03 -10.25 1.85
CA VAL A 221 -12.18 -9.33 1.79
C VAL A 221 -11.71 -7.88 1.75
N GLY A 222 -10.65 -7.56 2.52
CA GLY A 222 -10.07 -6.24 2.63
C GLY A 222 -9.19 -5.82 1.46
N ALA A 223 -8.85 -6.71 0.53
CA ALA A 223 -7.96 -6.42 -0.60
C ALA A 223 -8.67 -5.66 -1.73
N TRP A 224 -8.57 -4.33 -1.69
CA TRP A 224 -9.05 -3.40 -2.73
C TRP A 224 -8.04 -2.29 -2.98
N MET A 225 -8.05 -1.62 -4.13
CA MET A 225 -7.09 -0.52 -4.39
C MET A 225 -7.83 0.70 -4.93
N ASP A 226 -7.95 1.76 -4.13
CA ASP A 226 -8.59 2.99 -4.59
C ASP A 226 -7.58 3.94 -5.24
N PHE A 227 -7.49 3.83 -6.56
CA PHE A 227 -6.74 4.75 -7.40
C PHE A 227 -7.63 5.98 -7.70
N GLU A 228 -7.54 7.01 -6.86
CA GLU A 228 -8.30 8.25 -7.03
C GLU A 228 -8.20 8.78 -8.47
N GLY A 229 -9.34 9.07 -9.08
CA GLY A 229 -9.41 9.55 -10.48
C GLY A 229 -9.73 8.47 -11.51
N SER A 230 -9.87 7.21 -11.10
CA SER A 230 -10.49 6.17 -11.93
C SER A 230 -12.00 6.41 -12.06
N SER A 231 -12.52 6.48 -13.30
CA SER A 231 -13.97 6.38 -13.56
C SER A 231 -14.49 4.95 -13.44
N SER A 232 -13.58 3.99 -13.36
CA SER A 232 -13.85 2.55 -13.31
C SER A 232 -13.99 2.09 -11.85
N SER A 233 -14.79 1.06 -11.61
CA SER A 233 -14.98 0.52 -10.25
C SER A 233 -13.66 0.11 -9.60
N VAL A 234 -13.48 0.46 -8.33
CA VAL A 234 -12.34 0.08 -7.48
C VAL A 234 -12.00 -1.41 -7.65
N PRO A 235 -10.76 -1.78 -8.04
CA PRO A 235 -10.32 -3.16 -8.05
C PRO A 235 -10.47 -3.77 -6.66
N TRP A 236 -11.15 -4.91 -6.58
CA TRP A 236 -11.49 -5.57 -5.33
C TRP A 236 -11.43 -7.08 -5.51
N PHE A 237 -10.60 -7.74 -4.70
CA PHE A 237 -10.39 -9.18 -4.78
C PHE A 237 -11.68 -9.98 -4.59
N GLY A 238 -12.54 -9.57 -3.64
CA GLY A 238 -13.82 -10.26 -3.39
C GLY A 238 -14.76 -10.26 -4.61
N ARG A 239 -14.75 -9.21 -5.43
CA ARG A 239 -15.51 -9.17 -6.68
C ARG A 239 -14.87 -10.04 -7.76
N HIS A 240 -13.54 -10.00 -7.87
CA HIS A 240 -12.79 -10.77 -8.86
C HIS A 240 -12.87 -12.28 -8.62
N ALA A 241 -12.60 -12.71 -7.39
CA ALA A 241 -12.61 -14.12 -6.98
C ALA A 241 -14.04 -14.68 -6.81
N GLY A 242 -15.02 -13.80 -6.57
CA GLY A 242 -16.38 -14.14 -6.18
C GLY A 242 -16.52 -14.27 -4.67
N ALA A 243 -17.43 -13.50 -4.06
CA ALA A 243 -17.54 -13.38 -2.61
C ALA A 243 -17.72 -14.74 -1.90
N LEU A 244 -18.50 -15.66 -2.48
CA LEU A 244 -18.70 -17.00 -1.93
C LEU A 244 -17.41 -17.84 -1.92
N SER A 245 -16.56 -17.73 -2.95
CA SER A 245 -15.30 -18.49 -3.01
C SER A 245 -14.27 -17.98 -2.00
N VAL A 246 -14.30 -16.67 -1.71
CA VAL A 246 -13.46 -16.07 -0.66
C VAL A 246 -13.94 -16.49 0.72
N LEU A 247 -15.25 -16.44 0.97
CA LEU A 247 -15.84 -16.85 2.25
C LEU A 247 -15.70 -18.35 2.51
N SER A 248 -15.72 -19.18 1.48
CA SER A 248 -15.51 -20.63 1.61
C SER A 248 -14.03 -21.03 1.66
N GLY A 249 -13.09 -20.08 1.59
CA GLY A 249 -11.65 -20.33 1.55
C GLY A 249 -11.12 -20.92 0.23
N GLY A 250 -11.97 -21.04 -0.80
CA GLY A 250 -11.58 -21.55 -2.12
C GLY A 250 -10.67 -20.61 -2.91
N ARG A 251 -10.75 -19.30 -2.66
CA ARG A 251 -9.82 -18.29 -3.16
C ARG A 251 -9.37 -17.34 -2.06
N SER A 252 -8.11 -16.94 -2.09
CA SER A 252 -7.51 -16.06 -1.08
C SER A 252 -6.48 -15.15 -1.71
N VAL A 253 -6.45 -13.87 -1.31
CA VAL A 253 -5.40 -12.92 -1.72
C VAL A 253 -4.06 -13.30 -1.09
N THR A 254 -4.03 -14.12 -0.04
CA THR A 254 -2.79 -14.57 0.59
C THR A 254 -2.11 -15.66 -0.24
N ASN A 255 -2.86 -16.39 -1.06
CA ASN A 255 -2.32 -17.36 -2.03
C ASN A 255 -1.64 -16.62 -3.20
N PRO A 256 -0.36 -16.91 -3.51
CA PRO A 256 0.39 -16.18 -4.55
C PRO A 256 -0.23 -16.23 -5.95
N GLU A 257 -0.76 -17.38 -6.37
CA GLU A 257 -1.34 -17.56 -7.72
C GLU A 257 -2.64 -16.79 -7.86
N HIS A 258 -3.54 -16.93 -6.88
CA HIS A 258 -4.80 -16.19 -6.86
C HIS A 258 -4.59 -14.68 -6.81
N ARG A 259 -3.60 -14.23 -6.01
CA ARG A 259 -3.23 -12.82 -5.90
C ARG A 259 -2.69 -12.28 -7.21
N TRP A 260 -1.76 -13.01 -7.85
CA TRP A 260 -1.19 -12.58 -9.13
C TRP A 260 -2.24 -12.52 -10.24
N GLU A 261 -3.15 -13.51 -10.33
CA GLU A 261 -4.25 -13.49 -11.29
C GLU A 261 -5.14 -12.25 -11.12
N TRP A 262 -5.48 -11.90 -9.88
CA TRP A 262 -6.24 -10.68 -9.58
C TRP A 262 -5.46 -9.41 -9.95
N ILE A 263 -4.18 -9.35 -9.60
CA ILE A 263 -3.32 -8.21 -9.93
C ILE A 263 -3.26 -8.01 -11.45
N GLU A 264 -3.01 -9.07 -12.20
CA GLU A 264 -2.86 -9.04 -13.65
C GLU A 264 -4.17 -8.67 -14.37
N ARG A 265 -5.30 -9.21 -13.92
CA ARG A 265 -6.58 -9.05 -14.60
C ARG A 265 -7.40 -7.84 -14.16
N ASP A 266 -7.14 -7.30 -12.96
CA ASP A 266 -7.97 -6.27 -12.37
C ASP A 266 -7.18 -5.04 -11.91
N VAL A 267 -6.08 -5.23 -11.17
CA VAL A 267 -5.30 -4.12 -10.61
C VAL A 267 -4.49 -3.40 -11.68
N LEU A 268 -3.67 -4.12 -12.44
CA LEU A 268 -2.76 -3.54 -13.44
C LEU A 268 -3.49 -2.76 -14.55
N PRO A 269 -4.59 -3.25 -15.14
CA PRO A 269 -5.31 -2.49 -16.16
C PRO A 269 -5.87 -1.16 -15.64
N LYS A 270 -6.39 -1.15 -14.41
CA LYS A 270 -6.95 0.06 -13.79
C LYS A 270 -5.85 1.02 -13.36
N TRP A 271 -4.75 0.51 -12.81
CA TRP A 271 -3.57 1.32 -12.54
C TRP A 271 -3.05 2.00 -13.81
N ALA A 272 -2.88 1.24 -14.89
CA ALA A 272 -2.42 1.77 -16.18
C ALA A 272 -3.36 2.87 -16.74
N GLN A 273 -4.68 2.76 -16.51
CA GLN A 273 -5.64 3.79 -16.89
C GLN A 273 -5.42 5.10 -16.10
N VAL A 274 -5.29 5.02 -14.78
CA VAL A 274 -5.13 6.21 -13.93
C VAL A 274 -3.75 6.84 -14.11
N ASP A 275 -2.71 6.02 -14.12
CA ASP A 275 -1.32 6.43 -14.37
C ASP A 275 -1.14 7.03 -15.77
N GLY A 276 -1.75 6.44 -16.80
CA GLY A 276 -1.71 7.00 -18.16
C GLY A 276 -2.46 8.34 -18.30
N ALA A 277 -3.41 8.61 -17.40
CA ALA A 277 -4.15 9.89 -17.33
C ALA A 277 -3.52 10.90 -16.36
N TYR A 278 -2.40 10.54 -15.72
CA TYR A 278 -1.74 11.38 -14.73
C TYR A 278 -1.30 12.71 -15.33
N ARG A 279 -1.55 13.78 -14.57
CA ARG A 279 -1.08 15.13 -14.85
C ARG A 279 -1.04 15.91 -13.54
N GLU A 280 -0.14 16.88 -13.44
CA GLU A 280 -0.11 17.77 -12.30
C GLU A 280 -1.49 18.39 -12.03
N GLY A 281 -1.87 18.46 -10.76
CA GLY A 281 -3.18 18.95 -10.34
C GLY A 281 -4.36 18.01 -10.60
N CYS A 282 -4.20 16.78 -11.12
CA CYS A 282 -5.30 15.80 -11.12
C CYS A 282 -5.59 15.26 -9.71
N ALA A 283 -6.67 14.47 -9.55
CA ALA A 283 -7.01 13.87 -8.25
C ALA A 283 -5.88 12.98 -7.72
N MET A 284 -5.40 12.04 -8.55
CA MET A 284 -4.26 11.18 -8.23
C MET A 284 -3.02 11.97 -7.79
N HIS A 285 -2.68 13.07 -8.48
CA HIS A 285 -1.54 13.92 -8.11
C HIS A 285 -1.71 14.56 -6.73
N ARG A 286 -2.88 15.14 -6.45
CA ARG A 286 -3.18 15.69 -5.11
C ARG A 286 -3.13 14.61 -4.04
N ARG A 287 -3.61 13.41 -4.35
CA ARG A 287 -3.60 12.26 -3.44
C ARG A 287 -2.17 11.85 -3.10
N LEU A 288 -1.32 11.68 -4.10
CA LEU A 288 0.09 11.36 -3.92
C LEU A 288 0.85 12.47 -3.19
N LEU A 289 0.57 13.74 -3.45
CA LEU A 289 1.13 14.86 -2.67
C LEU A 289 0.73 14.77 -1.20
N ALA A 290 -0.53 14.44 -0.91
CA ALA A 290 -0.99 14.26 0.46
C ALA A 290 -0.23 13.10 1.15
N LEU A 291 -0.04 11.97 0.47
CA LEU A 291 0.74 10.84 0.98
C LEU A 291 2.21 11.20 1.18
N ALA A 292 2.83 11.89 0.22
CA ALA A 292 4.23 12.32 0.27
C ALA A 292 4.53 13.30 1.41
N ASN A 293 3.54 14.14 1.76
CA ASN A 293 3.61 15.08 2.88
C ASN A 293 3.13 14.47 4.20
N GLU A 294 2.87 13.16 4.24
CA GLU A 294 2.40 12.43 5.43
C GLU A 294 1.10 13.00 6.01
N THR A 295 0.33 13.66 5.16
CA THR A 295 -0.92 14.32 5.53
C THR A 295 -1.95 13.24 5.85
N PRO A 296 -2.55 13.23 7.06
CA PRO A 296 -3.54 12.22 7.39
C PRO A 296 -4.74 12.34 6.46
N THR A 297 -5.18 11.21 5.91
CA THR A 297 -6.39 11.13 5.10
C THR A 297 -7.60 11.56 5.92
N MET A 298 -8.69 12.05 5.29
CA MET A 298 -9.92 12.36 6.03
C MET A 298 -10.48 11.14 6.78
N VAL A 299 -10.17 9.91 6.36
CA VAL A 299 -10.48 8.67 7.10
C VAL A 299 -9.75 8.63 8.44
N ARG A 300 -8.43 8.89 8.44
CA ARG A 300 -7.63 8.93 9.67
C ARG A 300 -7.99 10.14 10.53
N GLN A 301 -8.24 11.30 9.93
CA GLN A 301 -8.79 12.46 10.64
C GLN A 301 -10.16 12.12 11.23
N SER A 302 -11.00 11.36 10.53
CA SER A 302 -12.31 10.96 11.02
C SER A 302 -12.22 9.91 12.13
N ALA A 303 -11.25 9.00 12.11
CA ALA A 303 -10.93 8.19 13.30
C ALA A 303 -10.53 9.05 14.51
N THR A 304 -9.91 10.22 14.26
CA THR A 304 -9.65 11.25 15.30
C THR A 304 -10.91 12.06 15.66
N ILE A 305 -11.86 12.25 14.73
CA ILE A 305 -13.13 12.99 14.90
C ILE A 305 -14.26 12.10 15.46
N PHE A 306 -14.18 10.78 15.38
CA PHE A 306 -15.09 9.83 16.05
C PHE A 306 -14.70 9.61 17.52
N ARG A 307 -13.51 10.08 17.93
CA ARG A 307 -13.01 10.12 19.31
C ARG A 307 -14.00 10.77 20.31
N PRO A 308 -14.74 11.85 19.99
CA PRO A 308 -15.78 12.43 20.85
C PRO A 308 -17.14 11.71 20.73
N LEU A 309 -17.48 11.08 19.60
CA LEU A 309 -18.75 10.37 19.42
C LEU A 309 -18.78 9.03 20.19
N TYR A 310 -17.66 8.30 20.21
CA TYR A 310 -17.52 7.10 21.03
C TYR A 310 -17.62 7.39 22.54
N ARG A 311 -17.17 8.58 23.01
CA ARG A 311 -17.35 9.04 24.41
C ARG A 311 -18.83 9.15 24.82
N ALA A 312 -19.73 9.46 23.89
CA ALA A 312 -21.15 9.62 24.19
C ALA A 312 -21.89 8.27 24.32
N PHE A 313 -21.35 7.20 23.72
CA PHE A 313 -21.96 5.87 23.72
C PHE A 313 -21.31 4.88 24.71
N SER A 314 -20.13 5.18 25.26
CA SER A 314 -19.45 4.35 26.27
C SER A 314 -19.74 4.70 27.73
N LEU A 315 -20.71 5.59 27.99
CA LEU A 315 -21.32 5.80 29.30
C LEU A 315 -22.74 5.20 29.32
N LYS A 316 -22.82 3.87 29.33
CA LYS A 316 -23.91 3.08 29.94
C LYS A 316 -23.37 1.74 30.40
#